data_AF-A0AAJ3Z102-F1
#
_entry.id   AF-A0AAJ3Z102-F1
#
_cell.length_a   1.000
_cell.length_b   1.000
_cell.length_c   1.000
_cell.angle_alpha   90.00
_cell.angle_beta   90.00
_cell.angle_gamma   90.00
#
_symmetry.space_group_name_H-M   'P 1'
#
loop_
_entity.id
_entity.type
_entity.pdbx_description
1 polymer ?
#
loop_
_entity_poly.entity_id
_entity_poly.type
_entity_poly.pdbx_seq_one_letter_code
_entity_poly.pdbx_strand_id
1 'polypeptide(L)' 'MFKAKSITFNSETFMLGQIYKPPGFTKMATVTNIVDNRNTYSHNEGGFEVRFDSGDFLRIHSNDVIIHWEPMGGDAE' A
#
# COMPACT_ATOMS: atom_id res chain seq x y z
N MET A 1 0.09 -5.40 -16.47
CA MET A 1 -0.38 -5.44 -15.06
C MET A 1 0.20 -4.24 -14.34
N PHE A 2 -0.55 -3.54 -13.50
CA PHE A 2 -0.05 -2.37 -12.76
C PHE A 2 0.29 -2.76 -11.32
N LYS A 3 1.36 -2.19 -10.76
CA LYS A 3 1.72 -2.29 -9.34
C LYS A 3 1.57 -0.91 -8.70
N ALA A 4 1.06 -0.85 -7.47
CA ALA A 4 1.00 0.42 -6.76
C ALA A 4 2.41 0.81 -6.33
N LYS A 5 2.92 1.94 -6.84
CA LYS A 5 4.20 2.53 -6.45
C LYS A 5 4.10 3.20 -5.09
N SER A 6 3.01 3.92 -4.86
CA SER A 6 2.75 4.61 -3.61
C SER A 6 1.27 4.82 -3.36
N ILE A 7 0.93 5.01 -2.08
CA ILE A 7 -0.41 5.38 -1.62
C ILE A 7 -0.29 6.52 -0.62
N THR A 8 -1.14 7.53 -0.77
CA THR A 8 -1.25 8.64 0.17
C THR A 8 -2.59 8.59 0.90
N PHE A 9 -2.56 8.65 2.23
CA PHE A 9 -3.70 8.61 3.12
C PHE A 9 -3.45 9.56 4.29
N ASN A 10 -4.41 10.44 4.64
CA ASN A 10 -4.29 11.41 5.74
C ASN A 10 -2.96 12.21 5.74
N SER A 11 -2.55 12.69 4.55
CA SER A 11 -1.29 13.41 4.35
C SER A 11 -0.01 12.59 4.57
N GLU A 12 -0.11 11.29 4.83
CA GLU A 12 1.02 10.37 4.85
C GLU A 12 1.12 9.61 3.52
N THR A 13 2.32 9.58 2.93
CA THR A 13 2.60 8.84 1.70
C THR A 13 3.50 7.64 2.01
N PHE A 14 3.02 6.46 1.61
CA PHE A 14 3.75 5.20 1.69
C PHE A 14 4.24 4.81 0.30
N MET A 15 5.56 4.73 0.09
CA MET A 15 6.15 4.34 -1.20
C MET A 15 6.81 2.96 -1.10
N LEU A 16 6.72 2.15 -2.16
CA LEU A 16 7.47 0.89 -2.25
C LEU A 16 8.97 1.12 -2.01
N GLY A 17 9.57 0.30 -1.17
CA GLY A 17 10.99 0.39 -0.78
C GLY A 17 11.30 1.48 0.25
N GLN A 18 10.32 2.28 0.67
CA GLN A 18 10.51 3.27 1.72
C GLN A 18 10.56 2.61 3.09
N ILE A 19 11.52 3.03 3.91
CA ILE A 19 11.59 2.69 5.33
C ILE A 19 10.67 3.65 6.09
N TYR A 20 9.77 3.09 6.88
CA TYR A 20 8.80 3.84 7.67
C TYR A 20 8.67 3.20 9.06
N LYS A 21 8.29 3.99 10.07
CA LYS A 21 7.98 3.46 11.41
C LYS A 21 6.49 3.67 11.67
N PRO A 22 5.63 2.70 11.36
CA PRO A 22 4.20 2.88 11.58
C PRO A 22 3.87 3.08 13.06
N PRO A 23 2.79 3.85 13.34
CA PRO A 23 2.21 3.87 14.68
C PRO A 23 1.94 2.44 15.17
N GLY A 24 2.40 2.12 16.37
CA GLY A 24 2.27 0.77 16.95
C GLY A 24 3.41 -0.19 16.62
N PHE A 25 4.32 0.15 15.71
CA PHE A 25 5.48 -0.70 15.40
C PHE A 25 6.66 -0.39 16.32
N THR A 26 7.28 -1.42 16.86
CA THR A 26 8.48 -1.27 17.71
C THR A 26 9.74 -0.92 16.93
N LYS A 27 9.78 -1.26 15.64
CA LYS A 27 10.93 -1.10 14.75
C LYS A 27 10.52 -0.42 13.45
N MET A 28 11.50 0.16 12.76
CA MET A 28 11.31 0.58 11.38
C MET A 28 11.06 -0.64 10.49
N ALA A 29 10.24 -0.48 9.47
CA ALA A 29 9.88 -1.51 8.52
C ALA A 29 9.86 -0.93 7.10
N THR A 30 10.17 -1.77 6.12
CA THR A 30 10.23 -1.37 4.70
C THR A 30 8.90 -1.72 4.03
N VAL A 31 8.31 -0.77 3.29
CA VAL A 31 7.11 -1.07 2.49
C VAL A 31 7.49 -2.00 1.34
N THR A 32 6.96 -3.22 1.35
CA THR A 32 7.27 -4.25 0.35
C THR A 32 6.18 -4.39 -0.70
N ASN A 33 4.94 -4.09 -0.37
CA ASN A 33 3.82 -4.19 -1.29
C ASN A 33 2.68 -3.25 -0.91
N ILE A 34 1.92 -2.79 -1.90
CA ILE A 34 0.69 -2.01 -1.70
C ILE A 34 -0.40 -2.71 -2.51
N VAL A 35 -1.42 -3.22 -1.82
CA VAL A 35 -2.48 -4.04 -2.40
C VAL A 35 -3.80 -3.28 -2.37
N ASP A 36 -4.48 -3.24 -3.52
CA ASP A 36 -5.85 -2.77 -3.62
C ASP A 36 -6.81 -3.94 -3.41
N ASN A 37 -7.42 -4.00 -2.23
CA ASN A 37 -8.40 -5.02 -1.83
C ASN A 37 -9.83 -4.46 -1.79
N ARG A 38 -10.12 -3.35 -2.48
CA ARG A 38 -11.45 -2.74 -2.48
C ARG A 38 -12.55 -3.66 -3.00
N ASN A 39 -12.24 -4.50 -3.98
CA ASN A 39 -13.21 -5.40 -4.61
C ASN A 39 -13.20 -6.83 -4.05
N THR A 40 -12.35 -7.14 -3.08
CA THR A 40 -12.08 -8.53 -2.66
C THR A 40 -13.08 -9.04 -1.62
N TYR A 41 -13.84 -8.16 -0.96
CA TYR A 41 -14.80 -8.54 0.08
C TYR A 41 -16.20 -8.01 -0.23
N SER A 42 -17.20 -8.90 -0.20
CA SER A 42 -18.62 -8.66 -0.51
C SER A 42 -19.34 -7.73 0.49
N HIS A 43 -18.61 -7.27 1.50
CA HIS A 43 -19.05 -6.35 2.53
C HIS A 43 -18.05 -5.19 2.50
N ASN A 44 -18.51 -3.95 2.68
CA ASN A 44 -17.78 -2.68 2.57
C ASN A 44 -16.51 -2.51 3.46
N GLU A 45 -15.84 -3.60 3.79
CA GLU A 45 -14.56 -3.76 4.50
C GLU A 45 -13.35 -3.82 3.54
N GLY A 46 -13.61 -3.71 2.23
CA GLY A 46 -12.60 -3.52 1.20
C GLY A 46 -11.78 -2.25 1.45
N GLY A 47 -10.49 -2.30 1.16
CA GLY A 47 -9.57 -1.20 1.44
C GLY A 47 -8.19 -1.47 0.87
N PHE A 48 -7.21 -0.70 1.30
CA PHE A 48 -5.82 -0.87 0.88
C PHE A 48 -5.01 -1.54 1.97
N GLU A 49 -4.04 -2.37 1.58
CA GLU A 49 -3.06 -2.94 2.49
C GLU A 49 -1.67 -2.46 2.10
N VAL A 50 -1.00 -1.76 3.01
CA VAL A 50 0.44 -1.48 2.92
C VAL A 50 1.14 -2.58 3.69
N ARG A 51 1.89 -3.43 3.00
CA ARG A 51 2.61 -4.57 3.59
C ARG A 51 4.06 -4.20 3.85
N PHE A 52 4.59 -4.71 4.95
CA PHE A 52 5.95 -4.45 5.37
C PHE A 52 6.82 -5.71 5.33
N ASP A 53 8.14 -5.53 5.30
CA ASP A 53 9.14 -6.61 5.38
C ASP A 53 9.11 -7.37 6.72
N SER A 54 8.59 -6.76 7.79
CA SER A 54 8.37 -7.42 9.09
C SER A 54 7.31 -8.53 9.03
N GLY A 55 6.50 -8.58 7.98
CA GLY A 55 5.32 -9.44 7.86
C GLY A 55 4.02 -8.78 8.34
N ASP A 56 4.11 -7.63 9.00
CA ASP A 56 2.95 -6.83 9.39
C ASP A 56 2.37 -6.04 8.19
N PHE A 57 1.16 -5.53 8.35
CA PHE A 57 0.51 -4.68 7.38
C PHE A 57 -0.33 -3.58 8.04
N LEU A 58 -0.42 -2.44 7.35
CA LEU A 58 -1.35 -1.36 7.66
C LEU A 58 -2.55 -1.47 6.73
N ARG A 59 -3.75 -1.58 7.30
CA ARG A 59 -5.00 -1.60 6.52
C ARG A 59 -5.66 -0.22 6.54
N ILE A 60 -5.96 0.30 5.35
CA ILE A 60 -6.60 1.60 5.15
C ILE A 60 -8.05 1.33 4.70
N HIS A 61 -8.99 1.57 5.60
CA HIS A 61 -10.45 1.49 5.35
C HIS A 61 -11.00 2.85 4.90
N SER A 62 -10.34 3.48 3.92
CA SER A 62 -10.77 4.76 3.35
C SER A 62 -10.77 4.68 1.84
N ASN A 63 -11.78 5.30 1.23
CA ASN A 63 -11.83 5.53 -0.21
C ASN A 63 -11.14 6.84 -0.60
N ASP A 64 -10.88 7.72 0.38
CA ASP A 64 -10.14 8.97 0.17
C ASP A 64 -8.64 8.70 0.27
N VAL A 65 -8.11 8.11 -0.80
CA VAL A 65 -6.67 7.85 -0.97
C VAL A 65 -6.23 8.21 -2.37
N ILE A 66 -4.97 8.61 -2.50
CA ILE A 66 -4.34 8.85 -3.80
C ILE A 66 -3.33 7.74 -4.04
N ILE A 67 -3.50 6.98 -5.12
CA ILE A 67 -2.60 5.87 -5.49
C ILE A 67 -1.86 6.22 -6.76
N HIS A 68 -0.54 6.08 -6.72
CA HIS A 68 0.28 6.14 -7.91
C HIS A 68 0.58 4.72 -8.37
N TRP A 69 0.10 4.39 -9.56
CA TRP A 69 0.35 3.10 -10.19
C TRP A 69 1.54 3.20 -11.15
N GLU A 70 2.36 2.18 -11.17
CA GLU A 70 3.40 1.99 -12.17
C GLU A 70 3.11 0.73 -12.99
N PRO A 71 3.40 0.75 -14.31
CA PRO A 71 3.37 -0.46 -15.10
C PRO A 71 4.38 -1.46 -14.53
N MET A 72 3.92 -2.68 -14.26
CA MET A 72 4.79 -3.80 -13.98
C MET A 72 5.37 -4.23 -15.33
N GLY A 73 6.53 -3.66 -15.66
CA GLY A 73 7.07 -3.63 -17.02
C GLY A 73 7.12 -4.98 -17.72
N GLY A 74 6.66 -4.93 -18.97
CA GLY A 74 6.72 -5.96 -20.00
C GLY A 74 6.12 -5.41 -21.30
N ASP A 75 6.40 -4.15 -21.62
CA ASP A 75 6.33 -3.53 -22.95
C ASP A 75 7.31 -2.35 -22.88
N ALA A 76 8.60 -2.68 -22.94
CA ALA A 76 9.57 -1.73 -23.48
C ALA A 76 9.31 -1.75 -24.99
N GLU A 77 8.86 -0.61 -25.54
CA GLU A 77 8.88 -0.38 -26.99
C GLU A 77 10.31 -0.47 -27.53
#